data_AF-A0ABD2JCR6-F1
#
_entry.id   AF-A0ABD2JCR6-F1
#
_cell.length_a   1.000
_cell.length_b   1.000
_cell.length_c   1.000
_cell.angle_alpha   90.00
_cell.angle_beta   90.00
_cell.angle_gamma   90.00
#
_symmetry.space_group_name_H-M   'P 1'
#
loop_
_entity.id
_entity.type
_entity.pdbx_description
1 polymer ?
#
loop_
_entity_poly.entity_id
_entity_poly.type
_entity_poly.pdbx_seq_one_letter_code
_entity_poly.pdbx_strand_id
1 'polypeptide(L)'
;MTKRKLLSKINARNSTQKREQKREERYEKLERARQAKSAKKTVQQQQIDQEEGEVETEQQEMDQAEQVEVTYDHAMDFDFQLENYVQMSLNLDIGDQQPPAWAATAEAGVQCAIQTMEVSTQTDWSIDAAGNSPCSSPRRDNILMALELLAKLQSFAVADLLSTDQIADFRATADQFRVHMLEHFRRHCSTSKFHHLVHHAPEFAENHGFWGLLSEQPVEKFHALFNDDLARKANSKDLHDILMFCARESAIRNAIFDANEL
;
A
#
# COMPACT_ATOMS: atom_id res chain seq x y z
N MET A 1 54.23 42.19 -31.26
CA MET A 1 53.42 41.06 -30.74
C MET A 1 53.98 39.76 -31.31
N THR A 2 54.41 38.80 -30.49
CA THR A 2 55.06 37.56 -30.98
C THR A 2 54.05 36.57 -31.57
N LYS A 3 54.40 35.88 -32.66
CA LYS A 3 53.58 34.87 -33.38
C LYS A 3 52.89 33.86 -32.44
N ARG A 4 53.53 33.50 -31.33
CA ARG A 4 52.98 32.63 -30.27
C ARG A 4 51.74 33.20 -29.56
N LYS A 5 51.69 34.51 -29.28
CA LYS A 5 50.52 35.16 -28.65
C LYS A 5 49.30 35.18 -29.58
N LEU A 6 49.52 35.26 -30.90
CA LEU A 6 48.45 35.23 -31.89
C LEU A 6 47.82 33.83 -31.99
N LEU A 7 48.66 32.79 -32.07
CA LEU A 7 48.21 31.38 -32.12
C LEU A 7 47.46 30.95 -30.86
N SER A 8 47.91 31.39 -29.68
CA SER A 8 47.20 31.15 -28.41
C SER A 8 45.80 31.76 -28.40
N LYS A 9 45.64 32.99 -28.92
CA LYS A 9 44.31 33.64 -29.02
C LYS A 9 43.39 32.93 -30.01
N ILE A 10 43.91 32.44 -31.13
CA ILE A 10 43.13 31.68 -32.13
C ILE A 10 42.67 30.35 -31.53
N ASN A 11 43.56 29.62 -30.86
CA ASN A 11 43.20 28.36 -30.19
C ASN A 11 42.17 28.57 -29.08
N ALA A 12 42.28 29.64 -28.30
CA ALA A 12 41.29 29.98 -27.28
C ALA A 12 39.91 30.25 -27.89
N ARG A 13 39.84 31.06 -28.97
CA ARG A 13 38.58 31.33 -29.69
C ARG A 13 37.95 30.06 -30.25
N ASN A 14 38.73 29.22 -30.91
CA ASN A 14 38.25 27.95 -31.46
C ASN A 14 37.74 27.01 -30.35
N SER A 15 38.40 27.01 -29.19
CA SER A 15 37.97 26.21 -28.04
C SER A 15 36.64 26.69 -27.44
N THR A 16 36.43 28.01 -27.38
CA THR A 16 35.17 28.61 -26.89
C THR A 16 34.03 28.33 -27.87
N GLN A 17 34.26 28.52 -29.16
CA GLN A 17 33.25 28.26 -30.20
C GLN A 17 32.81 26.79 -30.21
N LYS A 18 33.75 25.85 -30.03
CA LYS A 18 33.43 24.43 -29.92
C LYS A 18 32.62 24.08 -28.66
N ARG A 19 32.83 24.81 -27.56
CA ARG A 19 32.04 24.65 -26.32
C ARG A 19 30.62 25.20 -26.47
N GLU A 20 30.47 26.32 -27.17
CA GLU A 20 29.16 26.93 -27.47
C GLU A 20 28.33 26.03 -28.38
N GLN A 21 28.91 25.53 -29.49
CA GLN A 21 28.23 24.57 -30.37
C GLN A 21 27.76 23.32 -29.62
N LYS A 22 28.63 22.74 -28.77
CA LYS A 22 28.25 21.58 -27.95
C LYS A 22 27.14 21.88 -26.94
N ARG A 23 27.02 23.14 -26.50
CA ARG A 23 25.97 23.59 -25.60
C ARG A 23 24.64 23.75 -26.35
N GLU A 24 24.66 24.32 -27.56
CA GLU A 24 23.50 24.42 -28.45
C GLU A 24 22.95 23.04 -28.82
N GLU A 25 23.81 22.11 -29.24
CA GLU A 25 23.41 20.72 -29.54
C GLU A 25 22.73 20.03 -28.34
N ARG A 26 23.18 20.31 -27.12
CA ARG A 26 22.55 19.79 -25.89
C ARG A 26 21.18 20.40 -25.65
N TYR A 27 21.00 21.69 -25.91
CA TYR A 27 19.71 22.36 -25.77
C TYR A 27 18.71 21.82 -26.79
N GLU A 28 19.10 21.70 -28.06
CA GLU A 28 18.24 21.12 -29.10
C GLU A 28 17.81 19.68 -28.76
N LYS A 29 18.74 18.87 -28.25
CA LYS A 29 18.42 17.50 -27.83
C LYS A 29 17.42 17.46 -26.67
N LEU A 30 17.56 18.36 -25.69
CA LEU A 30 16.63 18.47 -24.57
C LEU A 30 15.25 18.94 -25.02
N GLU A 31 15.18 19.87 -25.97
CA GLU A 31 13.94 20.38 -26.51
C GLU A 31 13.18 19.31 -27.31
N ARG A 32 13.86 18.56 -28.17
CA ARG A 32 13.28 17.39 -28.85
C ARG A 32 12.76 16.34 -27.87
N ALA A 33 13.50 16.08 -26.78
CA ALA A 33 13.05 15.15 -25.75
C ALA A 33 11.80 15.64 -25.00
N ARG A 34 11.67 16.96 -24.75
CA ARG A 34 10.47 17.55 -24.15
C ARG A 34 9.26 17.47 -25.09
N GLN A 35 9.45 17.79 -26.37
CA GLN A 35 8.38 17.67 -27.37
C GLN A 35 7.91 16.22 -27.52
N ALA A 36 8.82 15.25 -27.56
CA ALA A 36 8.47 13.83 -27.61
C ALA A 36 7.71 13.36 -26.35
N LYS A 37 8.09 13.83 -25.15
CA LYS A 37 7.34 13.54 -23.91
C LYS A 37 5.93 14.15 -23.92
N SER A 38 5.80 15.39 -24.41
CA SER A 38 4.49 16.04 -24.52
C SER A 38 3.57 15.29 -25.50
N ALA A 39 4.09 14.89 -26.65
CA ALA A 39 3.32 14.13 -27.64
C ALA A 39 2.84 12.78 -27.09
N LYS A 40 3.70 12.06 -26.35
CA LYS A 40 3.31 10.81 -25.68
C LYS A 40 2.20 11.01 -24.65
N LYS A 41 2.26 12.08 -23.86
CA LYS A 41 1.22 12.41 -22.89
C LYS A 41 -0.12 12.71 -23.57
N THR A 42 -0.11 13.41 -24.71
CA THR A 42 -1.33 13.68 -25.48
C THR A 42 -1.96 12.41 -26.05
N VAL A 43 -1.14 11.49 -26.58
CA VAL A 43 -1.64 10.19 -27.08
C VAL A 43 -2.23 9.36 -25.95
N GLN A 44 -1.57 9.32 -24.80
CA GLN A 44 -2.06 8.57 -23.63
C GLN A 44 -3.40 9.13 -23.12
N GLN A 45 -3.57 10.45 -23.09
CA GLN A 45 -4.85 11.06 -22.70
C GLN A 45 -5.97 10.69 -23.70
N GLN A 46 -5.68 10.71 -25.00
CA GLN A 46 -6.67 10.31 -26.01
C GLN A 46 -7.08 8.84 -25.92
N GLN A 47 -6.20 7.95 -25.44
CA GLN A 47 -6.53 6.55 -25.19
C GLN A 47 -7.42 6.41 -23.96
N ILE A 48 -7.12 7.12 -22.87
CA ILE A 48 -7.96 7.14 -21.67
C ILE A 48 -9.37 7.67 -22.01
N ASP A 49 -9.45 8.78 -22.74
CA ASP A 49 -10.74 9.37 -23.13
C ASP A 49 -11.55 8.45 -24.08
N GLN A 50 -10.90 7.55 -24.83
CA GLN A 50 -11.56 6.53 -25.66
C GLN A 50 -12.06 5.35 -24.82
N GLU A 51 -11.25 4.86 -23.88
CA GLU A 51 -11.63 3.79 -22.96
C GLU A 51 -12.78 4.22 -22.03
N GLU A 52 -12.77 5.46 -21.53
CA GLU A 52 -13.88 6.00 -20.73
C GLU A 52 -15.19 6.09 -21.53
N GLY A 53 -15.12 6.41 -22.83
CA GLY A 53 -16.30 6.43 -23.70
C GLY A 53 -16.88 5.05 -23.99
N GLU A 54 -16.04 4.02 -24.14
CA GLU A 54 -16.50 2.63 -24.34
C GLU A 54 -17.15 2.08 -23.07
N VAL A 55 -16.60 2.36 -21.88
CA VAL A 55 -17.18 1.94 -20.59
C VAL A 55 -18.54 2.60 -20.32
N GLU A 56 -18.72 3.88 -20.66
CA GLU A 56 -20.04 4.54 -20.53
C GLU A 56 -21.11 3.91 -21.44
N THR A 57 -20.70 3.38 -22.60
CA THR A 57 -21.61 2.75 -23.56
C THR A 57 -22.00 1.33 -23.10
N GLU A 58 -21.04 0.57 -22.57
CA GLU A 58 -21.29 -0.76 -21.99
C GLU A 58 -22.13 -0.69 -20.71
N GLN A 59 -21.91 0.31 -19.85
CA GLN A 59 -22.73 0.54 -18.66
C GLN A 59 -24.19 0.88 -19.04
N GLN A 60 -24.41 1.62 -20.14
CA GLN A 60 -25.76 1.92 -20.65
C GLN A 60 -26.47 0.71 -21.27
N GLU A 61 -25.74 -0.27 -21.81
CA GLU A 61 -26.30 -1.53 -22.29
C GLU A 61 -26.57 -2.51 -21.15
N MET A 62 -25.71 -2.54 -20.11
CA MET A 62 -25.93 -3.33 -18.89
C MET A 62 -27.15 -2.84 -18.11
N ASP A 63 -27.33 -1.53 -17.91
CA ASP A 63 -28.50 -0.98 -17.21
C ASP A 63 -29.82 -1.25 -17.96
N GLN A 64 -29.76 -1.50 -19.28
CA GLN A 64 -30.91 -1.94 -20.08
C GLN A 64 -31.16 -3.46 -20.01
N ALA A 65 -30.12 -4.27 -19.80
CA ALA A 65 -30.24 -5.72 -19.60
C ALA A 65 -30.66 -6.09 -18.16
N GLU A 66 -30.24 -5.33 -17.15
CA GLU A 66 -30.55 -5.56 -15.73
C GLU A 66 -32.05 -5.34 -15.40
N GLN A 67 -32.81 -4.66 -16.26
CA GLN A 67 -34.28 -4.59 -16.13
C GLN A 67 -35.00 -5.88 -16.54
N VAL A 68 -34.31 -6.87 -17.14
CA VAL A 68 -34.94 -8.08 -17.67
C VAL A 68 -34.62 -9.35 -16.86
N GLU A 69 -33.56 -9.38 -16.04
CA GLU A 69 -33.08 -10.63 -15.45
C GLU A 69 -32.78 -10.53 -13.94
N VAL A 70 -33.77 -10.09 -13.15
CA VAL A 70 -33.80 -10.41 -11.72
C VAL A 70 -34.18 -11.88 -11.59
N THR A 71 -33.21 -12.80 -11.63
CA THR A 71 -33.15 -14.06 -10.86
C THR A 71 -31.98 -14.96 -11.33
N TYR A 72 -31.18 -15.45 -10.37
CA TYR A 72 -30.08 -16.43 -10.47
C TYR A 72 -28.69 -15.94 -10.92
N ASP A 73 -27.81 -15.66 -9.95
CA ASP A 73 -26.63 -16.50 -9.62
C ASP A 73 -25.72 -15.80 -8.59
N HIS A 74 -25.36 -16.50 -7.51
CA HIS A 74 -24.58 -15.94 -6.38
C HIS A 74 -23.52 -16.93 -5.85
N ALA A 75 -22.90 -17.73 -6.72
CA ALA A 75 -21.99 -18.79 -6.27
C ALA A 75 -20.65 -18.92 -7.02
N MET A 76 -20.26 -18.00 -7.91
CA MET A 76 -19.08 -18.20 -8.77
C MET A 76 -17.95 -17.15 -8.66
N ASP A 77 -18.03 -16.17 -7.76
CA ASP A 77 -17.07 -15.05 -7.70
C ASP A 77 -15.93 -15.18 -6.66
N PHE A 78 -15.80 -16.29 -5.95
CA PHE A 78 -14.85 -16.38 -4.83
C PHE A 78 -13.37 -16.53 -5.26
N ASP A 79 -13.09 -17.18 -6.40
CA ASP A 79 -11.71 -17.41 -6.86
C ASP A 79 -11.07 -16.15 -7.50
N PHE A 80 -11.88 -15.21 -8.02
CA PHE A 80 -11.38 -13.99 -8.67
C PHE A 80 -10.92 -12.90 -7.68
N GLN A 81 -11.39 -12.97 -6.43
CA GLN A 81 -11.03 -11.99 -5.39
C GLN A 81 -9.66 -12.27 -4.75
N LEU A 82 -9.22 -13.54 -4.70
CA LEU A 82 -7.89 -13.88 -4.17
C LEU A 82 -6.76 -13.37 -5.09
N GLU A 83 -6.91 -13.46 -6.41
CA GLU A 83 -5.89 -13.01 -7.36
C GLU A 83 -5.74 -11.48 -7.37
N ASN A 84 -6.84 -10.73 -7.23
CA ASN A 84 -6.77 -9.27 -7.12
C ASN A 84 -6.24 -8.78 -5.77
N TYR A 85 -6.44 -9.52 -4.69
CA TYR A 85 -5.91 -9.17 -3.36
C TYR A 85 -4.38 -9.25 -3.31
N VAL A 86 -3.79 -10.28 -3.95
CA VAL A 86 -2.34 -10.47 -4.06
C VAL A 86 -1.69 -9.41 -4.97
N GLN A 87 -2.42 -8.87 -5.95
CA GLN A 87 -1.86 -7.95 -6.94
C GLN A 87 -1.85 -6.48 -6.49
N MET A 88 -2.66 -6.10 -5.50
CA MET A 88 -2.74 -4.71 -4.99
C MET A 88 -1.67 -4.34 -3.93
N SER A 89 -1.01 -5.30 -3.29
CA SER A 89 -0.01 -5.03 -2.22
C SER A 89 1.40 -4.67 -2.74
N LEU A 90 1.64 -4.72 -4.05
CA LEU A 90 2.95 -4.50 -4.68
C LEU A 90 3.43 -3.03 -4.81
N ASN A 91 2.70 -2.03 -4.28
CA ASN A 91 2.94 -0.61 -4.60
C ASN A 91 3.10 0.38 -3.43
N LEU A 92 3.42 -0.06 -2.21
CA LEU A 92 3.62 0.87 -1.08
C LEU A 92 5.08 0.86 -0.58
N ASP A 93 5.80 1.92 -0.93
CA ASP A 93 7.17 2.25 -0.52
C ASP A 93 7.13 3.17 0.72
N ILE A 94 7.30 2.64 1.95
CA ILE A 94 7.35 3.45 3.19
C ILE A 94 8.23 2.82 4.29
N GLY A 95 9.36 3.49 4.58
CA GLY A 95 9.96 3.82 5.91
C GLY A 95 10.06 2.81 7.08
N ASP A 96 11.30 2.66 7.57
CA ASP A 96 11.88 1.74 8.58
C ASP A 96 11.26 1.56 9.98
N GLN A 97 10.06 2.03 10.33
CA GLN A 97 9.51 1.83 11.70
C GLN A 97 7.99 1.60 11.78
N GLN A 98 7.43 0.64 11.04
CA GLN A 98 6.03 0.26 11.23
C GLN A 98 5.80 -1.14 11.80
N PRO A 99 4.71 -1.32 12.57
CA PRO A 99 4.25 -2.62 13.04
C PRO A 99 3.72 -3.46 11.85
N PRO A 100 3.56 -4.79 12.03
CA PRO A 100 3.20 -5.73 10.96
C PRO A 100 1.93 -5.32 10.18
N ALA A 101 1.75 -5.53 8.87
CA ALA A 101 0.54 -5.19 8.09
C ALA A 101 -0.84 -5.81 8.44
N TRP A 102 -0.99 -6.71 9.43
CA TRP A 102 -2.29 -6.85 10.10
C TRP A 102 -2.53 -5.67 11.04
N ALA A 103 -1.47 -5.16 11.67
CA ALA A 103 -1.39 -3.84 12.25
C ALA A 103 -1.21 -2.75 11.19
N ALA A 104 -1.06 -2.98 9.86
CA ALA A 104 -1.23 -1.95 8.80
C ALA A 104 -2.59 -2.00 8.09
N THR A 105 -3.34 -3.11 8.19
CA THR A 105 -4.75 -3.20 7.79
C THR A 105 -5.63 -2.81 8.95
N ALA A 106 -5.23 -3.19 10.17
CA ALA A 106 -5.73 -2.65 11.39
C ALA A 106 -5.03 -1.34 11.79
N GLU A 107 -3.84 -0.92 11.33
CA GLU A 107 -3.41 0.52 11.33
C GLU A 107 -4.05 1.22 10.16
N ALA A 108 -4.45 0.63 9.04
CA ALA A 108 -5.25 1.39 8.08
C ALA A 108 -6.66 1.57 8.62
N GLY A 109 -7.21 0.60 9.34
CA GLY A 109 -8.46 0.71 10.09
C GLY A 109 -8.33 1.64 11.30
N VAL A 110 -7.25 1.53 12.08
CA VAL A 110 -6.90 2.38 13.23
C VAL A 110 -6.41 3.75 12.77
N GLN A 111 -5.74 3.94 11.63
CA GLN A 111 -5.35 5.23 11.02
C GLN A 111 -6.53 5.83 10.30
N CYS A 112 -7.44 5.06 9.70
CA CYS A 112 -8.69 5.61 9.23
C CYS A 112 -9.52 6.07 10.43
N ALA A 113 -9.57 5.30 11.52
CA ALA A 113 -10.20 5.70 12.79
C ALA A 113 -9.45 6.87 13.45
N ILE A 114 -8.12 6.90 13.45
CA ILE A 114 -7.26 7.92 14.05
C ILE A 114 -7.26 9.18 13.20
N GLN A 115 -7.14 9.15 11.88
CA GLN A 115 -7.29 10.33 11.00
C GLN A 115 -8.70 10.90 11.08
N THR A 116 -9.71 10.04 11.12
CA THR A 116 -11.10 10.42 11.42
C THR A 116 -11.20 11.11 12.79
N MET A 117 -10.44 10.64 13.77
CA MET A 117 -10.42 11.20 15.11
C MET A 117 -9.57 12.48 15.19
N GLU A 118 -8.40 12.56 14.54
CA GLU A 118 -7.41 13.65 14.49
C GLU A 118 -7.94 14.90 13.80
N VAL A 119 -8.79 14.75 12.77
CA VAL A 119 -9.54 15.89 12.22
C VAL A 119 -10.49 16.49 13.27
N SER A 120 -10.77 15.78 14.37
CA SER A 120 -11.57 16.24 15.51
C SER A 120 -10.76 16.54 16.78
N THR A 121 -9.42 16.42 16.79
CA THR A 121 -8.57 16.62 18.00
C THR A 121 -8.06 18.04 18.15
N GLN A 122 -8.52 18.96 17.30
CA GLN A 122 -8.42 20.40 17.57
C GLN A 122 -9.28 20.87 18.75
N THR A 123 -9.85 19.96 19.56
CA THR A 123 -10.38 20.25 20.89
C THR A 123 -9.64 19.45 21.96
N ASP A 124 -8.58 20.08 22.45
CA ASP A 124 -8.13 20.13 23.85
C ASP A 124 -7.99 18.79 24.60
N TRP A 125 -6.85 18.13 24.43
CA TRP A 125 -6.41 16.97 25.22
C TRP A 125 -5.57 17.37 26.46
N SER A 126 -5.67 18.60 26.94
CA SER A 126 -4.87 19.04 28.09
C SER A 126 -5.24 18.21 29.34
N ILE A 127 -4.29 17.36 29.77
CA ILE A 127 -4.30 16.77 31.11
C ILE A 127 -3.94 17.91 32.06
N ASP A 128 -4.77 18.16 33.07
CA ASP A 128 -4.44 19.19 34.05
C ASP A 128 -3.19 18.80 34.85
N ALA A 129 -2.56 19.78 35.51
CA ALA A 129 -1.37 19.54 36.33
C ALA A 129 -1.61 18.58 37.53
N ALA A 130 -2.86 18.20 37.80
CA ALA A 130 -3.24 17.24 38.82
C ALA A 130 -3.38 15.80 38.28
N GLY A 131 -3.16 15.58 36.98
CA GLY A 131 -3.32 14.27 36.34
C GLY A 131 -4.78 13.87 36.11
N ASN A 132 -5.73 14.77 36.33
CA ASN A 132 -7.13 14.54 36.02
C ASN A 132 -7.40 15.02 34.59
N SER A 133 -7.80 14.09 33.73
CA SER A 133 -8.38 14.47 32.43
C SER A 133 -9.78 15.06 32.72
N PRO A 134 -10.04 16.36 32.48
CA PRO A 134 -11.20 17.02 33.09
C PRO A 134 -12.55 16.59 32.52
N CYS A 135 -12.62 15.84 31.43
CA CYS A 135 -13.89 15.55 30.76
C CYS A 135 -13.89 14.15 30.13
N SER A 136 -14.61 13.20 30.73
CA SER A 136 -15.17 12.06 30.00
C SER A 136 -16.23 12.61 29.04
N SER A 137 -15.83 12.93 27.81
CA SER A 137 -16.82 13.23 26.79
C SER A 137 -17.41 11.91 26.28
N PRO A 138 -18.74 11.82 26.04
CA PRO A 138 -19.33 10.62 25.46
C PRO A 138 -18.64 10.18 24.16
N ARG A 139 -18.11 11.14 23.39
CA ARG A 139 -17.31 10.85 22.19
C ARG A 139 -16.02 10.12 22.53
N ARG A 140 -15.27 10.53 23.56
CA ARG A 140 -14.04 9.85 24.00
C ARG A 140 -14.35 8.42 24.41
N ASP A 141 -15.41 8.19 25.17
CA ASP A 141 -15.77 6.86 25.65
C ASP A 141 -16.12 5.94 24.47
N ASN A 142 -16.85 6.45 23.46
CA ASN A 142 -17.13 5.71 22.24
C ASN A 142 -15.87 5.41 21.41
N ILE A 143 -14.91 6.32 21.38
CA ILE A 143 -13.61 6.09 20.74
C ILE A 143 -12.87 4.95 21.44
N LEU A 144 -12.77 5.01 22.77
CA LEU A 144 -12.07 4.00 23.57
C LEU A 144 -12.71 2.62 23.41
N MET A 145 -14.05 2.55 23.42
CA MET A 145 -14.78 1.31 23.19
C MET A 145 -14.50 0.73 21.78
N ALA A 146 -14.47 1.58 20.75
CA ALA A 146 -14.14 1.14 19.39
C ALA A 146 -12.72 0.58 19.31
N LEU A 147 -11.75 1.23 19.97
CA LEU A 147 -10.36 0.78 20.03
C LEU A 147 -10.20 -0.52 20.82
N GLU A 148 -10.95 -0.70 21.92
CA GLU A 148 -10.95 -1.94 22.70
C GLU A 148 -11.46 -3.12 21.89
N LEU A 149 -12.59 -2.95 21.21
CA LEU A 149 -13.16 -3.97 20.32
C LEU A 149 -12.20 -4.31 19.18
N LEU A 150 -11.56 -3.31 18.58
CA LEU A 150 -10.59 -3.51 17.51
C LEU A 150 -9.33 -4.22 18.00
N ALA A 151 -8.82 -3.87 19.17
CA ALA A 151 -7.69 -4.57 19.79
C ALA A 151 -8.03 -6.03 20.11
N LYS A 152 -9.28 -6.30 20.52
CA LYS A 152 -9.77 -7.67 20.69
C LYS A 152 -9.88 -8.41 19.36
N LEU A 153 -10.35 -7.78 18.28
CA LEU A 153 -10.35 -8.40 16.94
C LEU A 153 -8.93 -8.74 16.48
N GLN A 154 -7.98 -7.83 16.72
CA GLN A 154 -6.57 -8.04 16.40
C GLN A 154 -5.95 -9.21 17.16
N SER A 155 -6.38 -9.50 18.40
CA SER A 155 -5.82 -10.60 19.17
C SER A 155 -6.15 -11.99 18.61
N PHE A 156 -7.12 -12.10 17.70
CA PHE A 156 -7.40 -13.35 16.96
C PHE A 156 -6.54 -13.51 15.71
N ALA A 157 -5.77 -12.50 15.29
CA ALA A 157 -4.85 -12.57 14.16
C ALA A 157 -3.54 -13.27 14.53
N VAL A 158 -3.64 -14.43 15.20
CA VAL A 158 -2.51 -15.29 15.55
C VAL A 158 -2.23 -16.24 14.38
N ALA A 159 -0.94 -16.58 14.19
CA ALA A 159 -0.50 -17.60 13.24
C ALA A 159 -0.73 -19.02 13.79
N ASP A 160 -1.96 -19.31 14.22
CA ASP A 160 -2.38 -20.61 14.77
C ASP A 160 -3.85 -20.87 14.45
N LEU A 161 -4.30 -22.12 14.65
CA LEU A 161 -5.70 -22.50 14.56
C LEU A 161 -6.48 -21.93 15.76
N LEU A 162 -7.66 -21.38 15.46
CA LEU A 162 -8.59 -20.88 16.47
C LEU A 162 -9.46 -22.03 16.97
N SER A 163 -9.69 -22.07 18.28
CA SER A 163 -10.70 -22.98 18.86
C SER A 163 -12.11 -22.55 18.46
N THR A 164 -13.07 -23.46 18.56
CA THR A 164 -14.49 -23.14 18.30
C THR A 164 -15.00 -21.98 19.16
N ASP A 165 -14.57 -21.90 20.42
CA ASP A 165 -14.92 -20.81 21.32
C ASP A 165 -14.30 -19.48 20.88
N GLN A 166 -13.03 -19.50 20.42
CA GLN A 166 -12.37 -18.30 19.89
C GLN A 166 -13.03 -17.80 18.60
N ILE A 167 -13.48 -18.70 17.73
CA ILE A 167 -14.21 -18.34 16.50
C ILE A 167 -15.55 -17.69 16.86
N ALA A 168 -16.30 -18.26 17.81
CA ALA A 168 -17.55 -17.68 18.28
C ALA A 168 -17.33 -16.30 18.92
N ASP A 169 -16.30 -16.15 19.74
CA ASP A 169 -15.91 -14.87 20.33
C ASP A 169 -15.45 -13.84 19.29
N PHE A 170 -14.76 -14.28 18.24
CA PHE A 170 -14.34 -13.43 17.13
C PHE A 170 -15.56 -12.86 16.38
N ARG A 171 -16.52 -13.72 15.99
CA ARG A 171 -17.78 -13.27 15.37
C ARG A 171 -18.55 -12.31 16.26
N ALA A 172 -18.74 -12.66 17.53
CA ALA A 172 -19.46 -11.81 18.48
C ALA A 172 -18.78 -10.43 18.64
N THR A 173 -17.45 -10.39 18.69
CA THR A 173 -16.68 -9.15 18.78
C THR A 173 -16.79 -8.33 17.49
N ALA A 174 -16.77 -8.98 16.32
CA ALA A 174 -16.90 -8.30 15.03
C ALA A 174 -18.29 -7.67 14.86
N ASP A 175 -19.35 -8.37 15.28
CA ASP A 175 -20.70 -7.84 15.30
C ASP A 175 -20.86 -6.65 16.25
N GLN A 176 -20.30 -6.75 17.46
CA GLN A 176 -20.29 -5.64 18.42
C GLN A 176 -19.56 -4.41 17.86
N PHE A 177 -18.38 -4.62 17.25
CA PHE A 177 -17.61 -3.55 16.61
C PHE A 177 -18.40 -2.90 15.48
N ARG A 178 -19.05 -3.71 14.63
CA ARG A 178 -19.88 -3.22 13.52
C ARG A 178 -21.03 -2.35 14.02
N VAL A 179 -21.80 -2.84 14.99
CA VAL A 179 -22.93 -2.10 15.57
C VAL A 179 -22.46 -0.78 16.18
N HIS A 180 -21.39 -0.82 16.98
CA HIS A 180 -20.82 0.36 17.64
C HIS A 180 -20.34 1.42 16.62
N MET A 181 -19.65 0.98 15.57
CA MET A 181 -19.18 1.85 14.50
C MET A 181 -20.35 2.45 13.69
N LEU A 182 -21.39 1.68 13.38
CA LEU A 182 -22.60 2.16 12.70
C LEU A 182 -23.47 3.06 13.59
N GLU A 183 -23.38 2.97 14.90
CA GLU A 183 -24.13 3.85 15.79
C GLU A 183 -23.43 5.21 15.96
N HIS A 184 -22.11 5.19 16.21
CA HIS A 184 -21.38 6.39 16.62
C HIS A 184 -20.48 6.99 15.52
N PHE A 185 -20.13 6.23 14.48
CA PHE A 185 -19.13 6.60 13.47
C PHE A 185 -19.54 6.26 12.03
N ARG A 186 -20.84 6.38 11.68
CA ARG A 186 -21.41 5.99 10.36
C ARG A 186 -20.61 6.43 9.14
N ARG A 187 -20.09 7.66 9.15
CA ARG A 187 -19.33 8.25 8.02
C ARG A 187 -18.04 7.50 7.69
N HIS A 188 -17.58 6.63 8.59
CA HIS A 188 -16.30 5.93 8.49
C HIS A 188 -16.47 4.44 8.20
N CYS A 189 -17.71 3.97 8.05
CA CYS A 189 -18.05 2.56 7.85
C CYS A 189 -18.09 2.12 6.36
N SER A 190 -17.68 2.98 5.42
CA SER A 190 -17.77 2.72 3.97
C SER A 190 -16.50 2.13 3.35
N THR A 191 -15.47 1.87 4.15
CA THR A 191 -14.21 1.33 3.60
C THR A 191 -14.35 -0.17 3.31
N SER A 192 -13.72 -0.63 2.22
CA SER A 192 -13.67 -2.06 1.89
C SER A 192 -13.06 -2.87 3.03
N LYS A 193 -12.02 -2.36 3.70
CA LYS A 193 -11.38 -3.00 4.85
C LYS A 193 -12.34 -3.21 6.02
N PHE A 194 -13.17 -2.21 6.34
CA PHE A 194 -14.19 -2.36 7.37
C PHE A 194 -15.21 -3.44 7.00
N HIS A 195 -15.70 -3.45 5.76
CA HIS A 195 -16.63 -4.46 5.28
C HIS A 195 -16.05 -5.89 5.39
N HIS A 196 -14.81 -6.09 4.93
CA HIS A 196 -14.14 -7.38 5.04
C HIS A 196 -13.98 -7.82 6.49
N LEU A 197 -13.54 -6.93 7.38
CA LEU A 197 -13.31 -7.26 8.79
C LEU A 197 -14.59 -7.69 9.51
N VAL A 198 -15.73 -7.04 9.23
CA VAL A 198 -16.97 -7.28 9.98
C VAL A 198 -17.90 -8.31 9.33
N HIS A 199 -17.75 -8.60 8.04
CA HIS A 199 -18.59 -9.58 7.32
C HIS A 199 -17.83 -10.83 6.92
N HIS A 200 -16.71 -10.70 6.21
CA HIS A 200 -16.02 -11.83 5.60
C HIS A 200 -15.02 -12.51 6.55
N ALA A 201 -14.32 -11.75 7.39
CA ALA A 201 -13.33 -12.32 8.30
C ALA A 201 -13.93 -13.35 9.28
N PRO A 202 -15.09 -13.09 9.94
CA PRO A 202 -15.70 -14.07 10.83
C PRO A 202 -16.16 -15.34 10.10
N GLU A 203 -16.77 -15.19 8.91
CA GLU A 203 -17.19 -16.32 8.07
C GLU A 203 -15.99 -17.16 7.61
N PHE A 204 -14.91 -16.50 7.21
CA PHE A 204 -13.67 -17.17 6.85
C PHE A 204 -13.10 -17.97 8.03
N ALA A 205 -13.04 -17.36 9.22
CA ALA A 205 -12.56 -18.04 10.41
C ALA A 205 -13.41 -19.26 10.80
N GLU A 206 -14.73 -19.21 10.57
CA GLU A 206 -15.64 -20.34 10.78
C GLU A 206 -15.40 -21.48 9.81
N ASN A 207 -15.18 -21.17 8.53
CA ASN A 207 -15.02 -22.17 7.48
C ASN A 207 -13.63 -22.81 7.50
N HIS A 208 -12.59 -22.07 7.90
CA HIS A 208 -11.20 -22.50 7.80
C HIS A 208 -10.50 -22.74 9.14
N GLY A 209 -11.08 -22.27 10.24
CA GLY A 209 -10.50 -22.43 11.59
C GLY A 209 -9.29 -21.54 11.87
N PHE A 210 -8.98 -20.57 11.02
CA PHE A 210 -7.89 -19.61 11.23
C PHE A 210 -8.20 -18.26 10.56
N TRP A 211 -7.45 -17.24 10.96
CA TRP A 211 -7.50 -15.90 10.36
C TRP A 211 -6.10 -15.33 10.10
N GLY A 212 -5.20 -15.42 11.08
CA GLY A 212 -3.84 -14.84 10.97
C GLY A 212 -2.81 -15.71 10.23
N LEU A 213 -3.12 -16.98 9.93
CA LEU A 213 -2.14 -17.95 9.43
C LEU A 213 -1.60 -17.61 8.04
N LEU A 214 -2.45 -17.09 7.15
CA LEU A 214 -2.10 -16.73 5.76
C LEU A 214 -1.73 -15.25 5.61
N SER A 215 -1.28 -14.62 6.69
CA SER A 215 -0.90 -13.22 6.64
C SER A 215 0.33 -12.99 5.76
N GLU A 216 0.35 -11.88 5.02
CA GLU A 216 1.51 -11.43 4.23
C GLU A 216 2.68 -10.95 5.10
N GLN A 217 2.56 -10.96 6.43
CA GLN A 217 3.62 -10.48 7.34
C GLN A 217 5.00 -11.09 7.17
N PRO A 218 5.12 -12.42 7.01
CA PRO A 218 6.42 -13.01 6.78
C PRO A 218 7.06 -12.47 5.50
N VAL A 219 6.26 -12.17 4.47
CA VAL A 219 6.72 -11.63 3.17
C VAL A 219 7.19 -10.19 3.33
N GLU A 220 6.41 -9.33 4.00
CA GLU A 220 6.81 -7.94 4.23
C GLU A 220 8.08 -7.83 5.08
N LYS A 221 8.17 -8.62 6.17
CA LYS A 221 9.37 -8.69 7.00
C LYS A 221 10.58 -9.17 6.20
N PHE A 222 10.36 -10.13 5.30
CA PHE A 222 11.39 -10.61 4.41
C PHE A 222 11.85 -9.52 3.43
N HIS A 223 10.93 -8.75 2.83
CA HIS A 223 11.28 -7.62 1.96
C HIS A 223 12.14 -6.56 2.66
N ALA A 224 11.80 -6.20 3.89
CA ALA A 224 12.59 -5.25 4.68
C ALA A 224 14.02 -5.77 4.91
N LEU A 225 14.16 -7.01 5.38
CA LEU A 225 15.47 -7.65 5.59
C LEU A 225 16.27 -7.76 4.29
N PHE A 226 15.61 -8.05 3.17
CA PHE A 226 16.24 -8.16 1.87
C PHE A 226 16.78 -6.81 1.39
N ASN A 227 15.99 -5.74 1.51
CA ASN A 227 16.38 -4.39 1.11
C ASN A 227 17.56 -3.86 1.95
N ASP A 228 17.55 -4.11 3.25
CA ASP A 228 18.67 -3.80 4.15
C ASP A 228 19.96 -4.52 3.72
N ASP A 229 19.86 -5.80 3.41
CA ASP A 229 20.99 -6.60 2.95
C ASP A 229 21.50 -6.09 1.58
N LEU A 230 20.60 -5.71 0.68
CA LEU A 230 20.94 -5.14 -0.62
C LEU A 230 21.68 -3.81 -0.46
N ALA A 231 21.19 -2.90 0.40
CA ALA A 231 21.83 -1.62 0.67
C ALA A 231 23.22 -1.79 1.32
N ARG A 232 23.36 -2.73 2.27
CA ARG A 232 24.62 -3.01 2.94
C ARG A 232 25.66 -3.60 1.99
N LYS A 233 25.24 -4.55 1.14
CA LYS A 233 26.15 -5.34 0.31
C LYS A 233 26.46 -4.70 -1.05
N ALA A 234 25.62 -3.81 -1.55
CA ALA A 234 25.91 -3.02 -2.76
C ALA A 234 27.22 -2.21 -2.66
N ASN A 235 27.67 -1.89 -1.44
CA ASN A 235 28.91 -1.15 -1.17
C ASN A 235 30.03 -2.00 -0.55
N SER A 236 29.83 -3.31 -0.37
CA SER A 236 30.87 -4.18 0.17
C SER A 236 32.02 -4.32 -0.84
N LYS A 237 33.25 -4.34 -0.35
CA LYS A 237 34.44 -4.72 -1.15
C LYS A 237 34.85 -6.17 -0.92
N ASP A 238 34.19 -6.87 -0.02
CA ASP A 238 34.46 -8.28 0.26
C ASP A 238 33.77 -9.15 -0.80
N LEU A 239 34.59 -9.88 -1.56
CA LEU A 239 34.13 -10.76 -2.63
C LEU A 239 33.27 -11.91 -2.07
N HIS A 240 33.54 -12.39 -0.86
CA HIS A 240 32.75 -13.46 -0.24
C HIS A 240 31.32 -13.00 0.04
N ASP A 241 31.16 -11.81 0.63
CA ASP A 241 29.84 -11.24 0.94
C ASP A 241 29.01 -10.99 -0.32
N ILE A 242 29.65 -10.51 -1.40
CA ILE A 242 28.99 -10.28 -2.69
C ILE A 242 28.51 -11.61 -3.28
N LEU A 243 29.36 -12.65 -3.29
CA LEU A 243 28.98 -13.97 -3.82
C LEU A 243 27.85 -14.61 -3.00
N MET A 244 27.91 -14.52 -1.67
CA MET A 244 26.85 -15.03 -0.79
C MET A 244 25.52 -14.28 -0.98
N PHE A 245 25.56 -12.97 -1.26
CA PHE A 245 24.38 -12.21 -1.62
C PHE A 245 23.77 -12.67 -2.95
N CYS A 246 24.56 -12.73 -4.02
CA CYS A 246 24.09 -13.20 -5.32
C CYS A 246 23.52 -14.63 -5.26
N ALA A 247 24.13 -15.51 -4.46
CA ALA A 247 23.63 -16.86 -4.24
C ALA A 247 22.27 -16.86 -3.53
N ARG A 248 22.09 -16.07 -2.47
CA ARG A 248 20.78 -15.92 -1.79
C ARG A 248 19.73 -15.33 -2.72
N GLU A 249 20.07 -14.26 -3.43
CA GLU A 249 19.16 -13.58 -4.36
C GLU A 249 18.72 -14.52 -5.50
N SER A 250 19.66 -15.30 -6.05
CA SER A 250 19.36 -16.34 -7.03
C SER A 250 18.50 -17.45 -6.44
N ALA A 251 18.75 -17.88 -5.21
CA ALA A 251 17.95 -18.91 -4.56
C ALA A 251 16.51 -18.45 -4.25
N ILE A 252 16.30 -17.17 -3.92
CA ILE A 252 14.97 -16.56 -3.77
C ILE A 252 14.24 -16.54 -5.13
N ARG A 253 14.90 -16.01 -6.18
CA ARG A 253 14.30 -15.94 -7.53
C ARG A 253 13.94 -17.30 -8.12
N ASN A 254 14.65 -18.34 -7.71
CA ASN A 254 14.43 -19.71 -8.17
C ASN A 254 13.57 -20.54 -7.19
N ALA A 255 12.93 -19.92 -6.19
CA ALA A 255 12.10 -20.60 -5.18
C ALA A 255 12.81 -21.76 -4.45
N ILE A 256 14.13 -21.71 -4.30
CA ILE A 256 14.93 -22.77 -3.67
C ILE A 256 14.68 -22.82 -2.15
N PHE A 257 14.22 -21.72 -1.54
CA PHE A 257 13.94 -21.63 -0.10
C PHE A 257 12.59 -22.21 0.33
N ASP A 258 11.73 -22.63 -0.59
CA ASP A 258 10.42 -23.24 -0.26
C ASP A 258 10.51 -24.74 0.03
N ALA A 259 11.68 -25.36 -0.17
CA ALA A 259 11.92 -26.75 0.18
C ALA A 259 12.35 -26.86 1.65
N ASN A 260 11.44 -27.31 2.52
CA ASN A 260 11.63 -27.59 3.94
C ASN A 260 12.64 -28.71 4.28
N GLU A 261 13.70 -28.89 3.49
CA GLU A 261 14.74 -29.89 3.71
C GLU A 261 16.15 -29.26 3.61
N LEU A 262 16.53 -28.49 4.63
CA LEU A 262 17.93 -28.15 4.95
C LEU A 262 18.17 -28.23 6.46
#